data_AF-A0A3B8ZIC7-F1
#
_entry.id   AF-A0A3B8ZIC7-F1
#
_cell.length_a   1.000
_cell.length_b   1.000
_cell.length_c   1.000
_cell.angle_alpha   90.00
_cell.angle_beta   90.00
_cell.angle_gamma   90.00
#
_symmetry.space_group_name_H-M   'P 1'
#
loop_
_entity.id
_entity.type
_entity.pdbx_description
1 polymer ?
#
loop_
_entity_poly.entity_id
_entity_poly.type
_entity_poly.pdbx_seq_one_letter_code
_entity_poly.pdbx_strand_id
1 'polypeptide(L)'
;MNISNPVIGFFQVANAFGDAANFSYEINKFTATGARFAARHNVGYDFNNSPNRLYAGAFTGWFEAEWRQPLLRGAGVEYNRIAGPGAPNGVYGGVLIARINTDISLADFEAGVINYINEIESAYWELYFAYHNLEALVGARNSALLTWQRVKELERVGARGGDAASEAQARSQYYNFDVQVREILTGPRGWYAIEQNLRYL
;
A
#
# COMPACT_ATOMS: atom_id res chain seq x y z
N MET A 1 -13.61 54.28 -83.27
CA MET A 1 -14.46 53.64 -82.24
C MET A 1 -13.66 52.52 -81.60
N ASN A 2 -13.07 52.77 -80.44
CA ASN A 2 -12.70 51.67 -79.54
C ASN A 2 -13.09 52.13 -78.15
N ILE A 3 -14.09 51.44 -77.61
CA ILE A 3 -14.88 51.83 -76.47
C ILE A 3 -14.05 51.45 -75.24
N SER A 4 -13.73 52.44 -74.41
CA SER A 4 -13.14 52.21 -73.11
C SER A 4 -14.18 51.61 -72.14
N ASN A 5 -13.67 50.80 -71.21
CA ASN A 5 -14.27 50.25 -69.98
C ASN A 5 -14.98 48.88 -70.15
N PRO A 6 -14.87 47.92 -69.18
CA PRO A 6 -14.64 48.16 -67.76
C PRO A 6 -13.66 47.23 -67.04
N VAL A 7 -13.12 47.73 -65.91
CA VAL A 7 -12.93 46.98 -64.66
C VAL A 7 -12.81 45.46 -64.80
N ILE A 8 -11.60 44.94 -65.02
CA ILE A 8 -11.20 43.64 -64.48
C ILE A 8 -9.78 43.80 -63.93
N GLY A 9 -9.63 44.71 -62.97
CA GLY A 9 -8.63 44.48 -61.94
C GLY A 9 -9.11 43.25 -61.20
N PHE A 10 -8.46 42.11 -61.41
CA PHE A 10 -8.63 40.95 -60.54
C PHE A 10 -8.19 41.39 -59.14
N PHE A 11 -9.12 41.94 -58.36
CA PHE A 11 -9.11 41.75 -56.92
C PHE A 11 -9.35 40.27 -56.69
N GLN A 12 -8.32 39.44 -56.87
CA GLN A 12 -8.25 38.25 -56.04
C GLN A 12 -8.08 38.80 -54.63
N VAL A 13 -9.18 38.93 -53.90
CA VAL A 13 -9.12 38.71 -52.46
C VAL A 13 -8.48 37.33 -52.38
N ALA A 14 -7.19 37.28 -52.06
CA ALA A 14 -6.54 36.03 -51.73
C ALA A 14 -7.22 35.60 -50.43
N ASN A 15 -8.33 34.87 -50.56
CA ASN A 15 -8.78 34.01 -49.49
C ASN A 15 -7.69 32.93 -49.39
N ALA A 16 -6.64 33.26 -48.66
CA ALA A 16 -5.54 32.37 -48.38
C ALA A 16 -6.08 31.29 -47.45
N PHE A 17 -6.59 30.23 -48.05
CA PHE A 17 -6.92 29.01 -47.32
C PHE A 17 -5.66 28.17 -47.26
N GLY A 18 -5.27 27.82 -46.04
CA GLY A 18 -4.15 26.96 -45.77
C GLY A 18 -4.49 26.05 -44.59
N ASP A 19 -4.11 24.78 -44.70
CA ASP A 19 -4.16 23.80 -43.63
C ASP A 19 -2.81 23.10 -43.56
N ALA A 20 -2.26 22.94 -42.37
CA ALA A 20 -0.96 22.35 -42.17
C ALA A 20 -0.97 21.45 -40.95
N ALA A 21 -0.36 20.28 -41.07
CA ALA A 21 -0.24 19.32 -39.97
C ALA A 21 1.16 18.71 -39.96
N ASN A 22 1.74 18.57 -38.77
CA ASN A 22 3.02 17.90 -38.59
C ASN A 22 2.83 16.67 -37.72
N PHE A 23 3.29 15.52 -38.21
CA PHE A 23 3.29 14.24 -37.50
C PHE A 23 4.73 13.85 -37.23
N SER A 24 5.07 13.60 -35.97
CA SER A 24 6.40 13.16 -35.56
C SER A 24 6.28 11.88 -34.74
N TYR A 25 6.99 10.85 -35.18
CA TYR A 25 7.06 9.54 -34.51
C TYR A 25 8.50 9.28 -34.09
N GLU A 26 8.76 9.10 -32.80
CA GLU A 26 10.08 8.79 -32.26
C GLU A 26 10.07 7.44 -31.54
N ILE A 27 11.06 6.61 -31.83
CA ILE A 27 11.45 5.48 -30.97
C ILE A 27 12.85 5.77 -30.46
N ASN A 28 13.02 5.79 -29.13
CA ASN A 28 14.32 5.94 -28.51
C ASN A 28 14.61 4.83 -27.50
N LYS A 29 15.90 4.57 -27.28
CA LYS A 29 16.39 3.59 -26.31
C LYS A 29 17.72 4.03 -25.72
N PHE A 30 17.84 3.91 -24.40
CA PHE A 30 19.11 4.01 -23.70
C PHE A 30 19.76 2.63 -23.52
N THR A 31 21.08 2.55 -23.71
CA THR A 31 21.87 1.36 -23.41
C THR A 31 22.29 1.34 -21.94
N ALA A 32 22.76 0.18 -21.46
CA ALA A 32 23.39 0.06 -20.15
C ALA A 32 24.64 0.93 -20.00
N THR A 33 25.32 1.25 -21.11
CA THR A 33 26.46 2.18 -21.17
C THR A 33 26.05 3.65 -21.24
N GLY A 34 24.74 3.96 -21.19
CA GLY A 34 24.23 5.33 -21.20
C GLY A 34 24.12 5.95 -22.60
N ALA A 35 24.44 5.21 -23.66
CA ALA A 35 24.26 5.67 -25.03
C ALA A 35 22.76 5.74 -25.39
N ARG A 36 22.35 6.79 -26.11
CA ARG A 36 21.00 6.94 -26.65
C ARG A 36 21.01 6.61 -28.13
N PHE A 37 20.13 5.71 -28.54
CA PHE A 37 19.74 5.50 -29.92
C PHE A 37 18.34 6.07 -30.12
N ALA A 38 18.12 6.85 -31.16
CA ALA A 38 16.79 7.32 -31.53
C ALA A 38 16.59 7.23 -33.04
N ALA A 39 15.39 6.83 -33.44
CA ALA A 39 14.92 6.86 -34.81
C ALA A 39 13.65 7.72 -34.85
N ARG A 40 13.60 8.67 -35.77
CA ARG A 40 12.50 9.62 -35.91
C ARG A 40 11.98 9.64 -37.34
N HIS A 41 10.67 9.59 -37.51
CA HIS A 41 9.99 9.81 -38.77
C HIS A 41 9.13 11.06 -38.66
N ASN A 42 9.46 12.09 -39.42
CA ASN A 42 8.73 13.35 -39.46
C ASN A 42 8.00 13.44 -40.79
N VAL A 43 6.70 13.75 -40.73
CA VAL A 43 5.84 13.97 -41.90
C VAL A 43 5.13 15.30 -41.73
N GLY A 44 5.46 16.25 -42.60
CA GLY A 44 4.73 17.50 -42.75
C GLY A 44 3.67 17.37 -43.84
N TYR A 45 2.48 17.83 -43.55
CA TYR A 45 1.40 18.08 -44.49
C TYR A 45 1.22 19.58 -44.61
N ASP A 46 1.18 20.08 -45.85
CA ASP A 46 0.90 21.48 -46.14
C ASP A 46 -0.03 21.56 -47.34
N PHE A 47 -1.24 22.01 -47.07
CA PHE A 47 -2.26 22.36 -48.04
C PHE A 47 -2.39 23.87 -48.12
N ASN A 48 -2.17 24.44 -49.30
CA ASN A 48 -2.44 25.86 -49.54
C ASN A 48 -2.71 26.14 -51.02
N ASN A 49 -3.45 27.23 -51.27
CA ASN A 49 -3.85 27.66 -52.61
C ASN A 49 -2.89 28.70 -53.23
N SER A 50 -1.57 28.58 -52.97
CA SER A 50 -0.59 29.52 -53.52
C SER A 50 -0.45 29.38 -55.04
N PRO A 51 -0.52 30.47 -55.83
CA PRO A 51 -0.41 30.44 -57.30
C PRO A 51 0.90 29.84 -57.84
N ASN A 52 1.94 29.78 -57.00
CA ASN A 52 3.26 29.27 -57.37
C ASN A 52 3.43 27.76 -57.07
N ARG A 53 2.37 27.04 -56.66
CA ARG A 53 2.40 25.60 -56.39
C ARG A 53 1.75 24.80 -57.52
N LEU A 54 2.34 23.63 -57.81
CA LEU A 54 1.81 22.68 -58.79
C LEU A 54 0.64 21.84 -58.21
N TYR A 55 0.66 21.57 -56.90
CA TYR A 55 -0.37 20.82 -56.19
C TYR A 55 -0.81 21.58 -54.94
N ALA A 56 -2.12 21.60 -54.70
CA ALA A 56 -2.71 22.31 -53.55
C ALA A 56 -2.37 21.65 -52.20
N GLY A 57 -2.08 20.34 -52.16
CA GLY A 57 -1.64 19.62 -50.97
C GLY A 57 -0.38 18.81 -51.21
N ALA A 58 0.57 18.87 -50.28
CA ALA A 58 1.82 18.12 -50.35
C ALA A 58 2.18 17.50 -49.00
N PHE A 59 2.74 16.29 -49.05
CA PHE A 59 3.38 15.65 -47.91
C PHE A 59 4.90 15.68 -48.09
N THR A 60 5.61 16.18 -47.09
CA THR A 60 7.07 16.11 -47.01
C THR A 60 7.43 15.21 -45.83
N GLY A 61 8.39 14.31 -46.03
CA GLY A 61 8.79 13.40 -44.97
C GLY A 61 10.27 13.11 -45.01
N TRP A 62 10.85 12.93 -43.84
CA TRP A 62 12.23 12.50 -43.70
C TRP A 62 12.40 11.58 -42.50
N PHE A 63 13.44 10.75 -42.59
CA PHE A 63 13.83 9.83 -41.53
C PHE A 63 15.14 10.30 -40.92
N GLU A 64 15.21 10.32 -39.59
CA GLU A 64 16.40 10.68 -38.83
C GLU A 64 16.81 9.53 -37.94
N ALA A 65 18.10 9.23 -37.91
CA ALA A 65 18.70 8.33 -36.94
C ALA A 65 19.75 9.09 -36.13
N GLU A 66 19.68 8.96 -34.82
CA GLU A 66 20.57 9.61 -33.89
C GLU A 66 21.23 8.57 -32.98
N TRP A 67 22.56 8.67 -32.86
CA TRP A 67 23.33 7.94 -31.87
C TRP A 67 24.16 8.92 -31.04
N ARG A 68 23.93 8.95 -29.73
CA ARG A 68 24.72 9.73 -28.77
C ARG A 68 25.39 8.79 -27.79
N GLN A 69 26.72 8.85 -27.71
CA GLN A 69 27.51 8.10 -26.74
C GLN A 69 28.15 9.07 -25.74
N PRO A 70 27.76 9.04 -24.46
CA PRO A 70 28.47 9.78 -23.42
C PRO A 70 29.87 9.17 -23.20
N LEU A 71 30.81 9.98 -22.73
CA LEU A 71 32.18 9.56 -22.43
C LEU A 71 32.45 9.57 -20.93
N LEU A 72 33.56 8.95 -20.51
CA LEU A 72 34.01 8.91 -19.12
C LEU A 72 32.93 8.33 -18.18
N ARG A 73 32.61 9.02 -17.08
CA ARG A 73 31.62 8.54 -16.08
C ARG A 73 30.24 8.27 -16.69
N GLY A 74 29.85 8.98 -17.74
CA GLY A 74 28.58 8.76 -18.44
C GLY A 74 28.55 7.47 -19.28
N ALA A 75 29.71 6.94 -19.66
CA ALA A 75 29.85 5.63 -20.35
C ALA A 75 29.86 4.44 -19.38
N GLY A 76 29.95 4.69 -18.07
CA GLY A 76 30.10 3.68 -17.04
C GLY A 76 28.80 2.91 -16.80
N VAL A 77 28.83 1.59 -17.01
CA VAL A 77 27.66 0.72 -16.79
C VAL A 77 27.20 0.73 -15.33
N GLU A 78 28.13 0.71 -14.38
CA GLU A 78 27.81 0.73 -12.96
C GLU A 78 27.18 2.05 -12.54
N TYR A 79 27.73 3.18 -13.00
CA TYR A 79 27.17 4.51 -12.75
C TYR A 79 25.76 4.64 -13.31
N ASN A 80 25.51 4.22 -14.56
CA ASN A 80 24.18 4.28 -15.17
C ASN A 80 23.16 3.32 -14.50
N ARG A 81 23.61 2.21 -13.92
CA ARG A 81 22.75 1.29 -13.17
C ARG A 81 22.36 1.82 -11.79
N ILE A 82 23.20 2.65 -11.17
CA ILE A 82 22.97 3.26 -9.84
C ILE A 82 22.24 4.61 -9.97
N ALA A 83 22.76 5.52 -10.79
CA ALA A 83 22.23 6.88 -10.94
C ALA A 83 21.10 6.98 -11.98
N GLY A 84 21.18 6.18 -13.05
CA GLY A 84 20.31 6.28 -14.23
C GLY A 84 21.01 6.99 -15.40
N PRO A 85 20.72 6.61 -16.66
CA PRO A 85 21.30 7.29 -17.84
C PRO A 85 20.91 8.79 -17.88
N GLY A 86 21.91 9.68 -17.86
CA GLY A 86 21.69 11.13 -17.96
C GLY A 86 21.08 11.80 -16.70
N ALA A 87 21.09 11.12 -15.56
CA ALA A 87 20.55 11.67 -14.30
C ALA A 87 21.37 12.87 -13.79
N PRO A 88 20.72 13.92 -13.23
CA PRO A 88 21.42 15.01 -12.54
C PRO A 88 22.25 14.48 -11.36
N ASN A 89 23.39 15.11 -11.10
CA ASN A 89 24.23 14.77 -9.94
C ASN A 89 23.42 14.87 -8.64
N GLY A 90 23.39 13.78 -7.86
CA GLY A 90 22.70 13.72 -6.57
C GLY A 90 21.32 13.05 -6.58
N VAL A 91 20.77 12.73 -7.75
CA VAL A 91 19.54 11.93 -7.88
C VAL A 91 19.92 10.53 -8.34
N TYR A 92 19.71 9.53 -7.48
CA TYR A 92 20.01 8.15 -7.79
C TYR A 92 18.71 7.36 -7.99
N GLY A 93 18.28 7.25 -9.25
CA GLY A 93 17.05 6.55 -9.66
C GLY A 93 17.31 5.36 -10.58
N GLY A 94 18.54 4.81 -10.55
CA GLY A 94 18.92 3.72 -11.41
C GLY A 94 18.23 2.41 -11.07
N VAL A 95 18.20 1.49 -12.05
CA VAL A 95 17.53 0.19 -11.95
C VAL A 95 18.04 -0.66 -10.78
N LEU A 96 19.32 -0.50 -10.37
CA LEU A 96 19.89 -1.25 -9.26
C LEU A 96 19.28 -0.82 -7.91
N ILE A 97 19.10 0.49 -7.70
CA ILE A 97 18.43 1.01 -6.50
C ILE A 97 16.96 0.60 -6.49
N ALA A 98 16.28 0.68 -7.63
CA ALA A 98 14.90 0.23 -7.74
C ALA A 98 14.75 -1.26 -7.36
N ARG A 99 15.68 -2.12 -7.81
CA ARG A 99 15.70 -3.54 -7.41
C ARG A 99 15.90 -3.72 -5.91
N ILE A 100 16.88 -3.03 -5.32
CA ILE A 100 17.13 -3.09 -3.88
C ILE A 100 15.88 -2.65 -3.10
N ASN A 101 15.21 -1.57 -3.53
CA ASN A 101 13.98 -1.11 -2.88
C ASN A 101 12.85 -2.14 -2.97
N THR A 102 12.73 -2.87 -4.09
CA THR A 102 11.80 -3.99 -4.22
C THR A 102 12.15 -5.13 -3.26
N ASP A 103 13.43 -5.49 -3.15
CA ASP A 103 13.90 -6.54 -2.24
C ASP A 103 13.67 -6.15 -0.76
N ILE A 104 13.91 -4.87 -0.41
CA ILE A 104 13.57 -4.32 0.92
C ILE A 104 12.07 -4.41 1.18
N SER A 105 11.25 -3.98 0.22
CA SER A 105 9.78 -4.03 0.36
C SER A 105 9.27 -5.46 0.53
N LEU A 106 9.91 -6.44 -0.13
CA LEU A 106 9.59 -7.85 0.05
C LEU A 106 9.96 -8.33 1.46
N ALA A 107 11.16 -8.00 1.95
CA ALA A 107 11.59 -8.37 3.29
C ALA A 107 10.72 -7.72 4.38
N ASP A 108 10.32 -6.46 4.21
CA ASP A 108 9.42 -5.76 5.12
C ASP A 108 8.02 -6.41 5.14
N PHE A 109 7.52 -6.85 3.98
CA PHE A 109 6.28 -7.60 3.90
C PHE A 109 6.38 -8.96 4.60
N GLU A 110 7.44 -9.72 4.35
CA GLU A 110 7.69 -11.01 5.00
C GLU A 110 7.77 -10.86 6.53
N ALA A 111 8.50 -9.86 7.02
CA ALA A 111 8.58 -9.55 8.45
C ALA A 111 7.21 -9.15 9.03
N GLY A 112 6.42 -8.35 8.30
CA GLY A 112 5.06 -7.97 8.69
C GLY A 112 4.14 -9.18 8.83
N VAL A 113 4.18 -10.12 7.89
CA VAL A 113 3.39 -11.36 7.95
C VAL A 113 3.81 -12.24 9.12
N ILE A 114 5.11 -12.40 9.37
CA ILE A 114 5.61 -13.17 10.51
C ILE A 114 5.13 -12.57 11.83
N ASN A 115 5.25 -11.25 11.99
CA ASN A 115 4.79 -10.56 13.20
C ASN A 115 3.28 -10.71 13.40
N TYR A 116 2.49 -10.55 12.34
CA TYR A 116 1.03 -10.72 12.41
C TYR A 116 0.62 -12.14 12.82
N ILE A 117 1.27 -13.17 12.28
CA ILE A 117 1.00 -14.57 12.68
C ILE A 117 1.37 -14.78 14.16
N ASN A 118 2.50 -14.24 14.61
CA ASN A 118 2.92 -14.34 16.01
C ASN A 118 1.93 -13.63 16.96
N GLU A 119 1.35 -12.50 16.54
CA GLU A 119 0.32 -11.78 17.30
C GLU A 119 -0.98 -12.60 17.39
N ILE A 120 -1.43 -13.21 16.28
CA ILE A 120 -2.58 -14.11 16.27
C ILE A 120 -2.34 -15.31 17.20
N GLU A 121 -1.19 -15.96 17.10
CA GLU A 121 -0.86 -17.12 17.93
C GLU A 121 -0.85 -16.74 19.42
N SER A 122 -0.23 -15.60 19.75
CA SER A 122 -0.18 -15.11 21.13
C SER A 122 -1.58 -14.82 21.68
N ALA A 123 -2.43 -14.14 20.90
CA ALA A 123 -3.81 -13.84 21.30
C ALA A 123 -4.67 -15.11 21.43
N TYR A 124 -4.47 -16.11 20.56
CA TYR A 124 -5.13 -17.41 20.68
C TYR A 124 -4.74 -18.12 21.98
N TRP A 125 -3.45 -18.21 22.28
CA TRP A 125 -2.97 -18.86 23.50
C TRP A 125 -3.42 -18.11 24.76
N GLU A 126 -3.44 -16.78 24.72
CA GLU A 126 -3.95 -15.95 25.81
C GLU A 126 -5.45 -16.22 26.07
N LEU A 127 -6.26 -16.30 25.01
CA LEU A 127 -7.69 -16.64 25.11
C LEU A 127 -7.89 -18.06 25.67
N TYR A 128 -7.13 -19.01 25.16
CA TYR A 128 -7.16 -20.40 25.62
C TYR A 128 -6.84 -20.50 27.13
N PHE A 129 -5.79 -19.81 27.58
CA PHE A 129 -5.42 -19.76 28.99
C PHE A 129 -6.49 -19.06 29.85
N ALA A 130 -7.02 -17.93 29.39
CA ALA A 130 -8.06 -17.19 30.10
C ALA A 130 -9.32 -18.04 30.33
N TYR A 131 -9.73 -18.81 29.31
CA TYR A 131 -10.85 -19.74 29.42
C TYR A 131 -10.60 -20.82 30.49
N HIS A 132 -9.43 -21.46 30.47
CA HIS A 132 -9.09 -22.49 31.46
C HIS A 132 -8.98 -21.93 32.89
N ASN A 133 -8.43 -20.72 33.03
CA ASN A 133 -8.34 -20.05 34.32
C ASN A 133 -9.74 -19.71 34.87
N LEU A 134 -10.65 -19.23 34.02
CA LEU A 134 -12.05 -19.01 34.37
C LEU A 134 -12.72 -20.31 34.84
N GLU A 135 -12.53 -21.42 34.12
CA GLU A 135 -13.08 -22.72 34.50
C GLU A 135 -12.57 -23.17 35.88
N ALA A 136 -11.27 -23.06 36.13
CA ALA A 136 -10.66 -23.40 37.41
C ALA A 136 -11.25 -22.57 38.58
N LEU A 137 -11.45 -21.27 38.39
CA LEU A 137 -12.02 -20.40 39.41
C LEU A 137 -13.52 -20.62 39.64
N VAL A 138 -14.27 -20.90 38.59
CA VAL A 138 -15.67 -21.31 38.72
C VAL A 138 -15.76 -22.62 39.53
N GLY A 139 -14.87 -23.58 39.27
CA GLY A 139 -14.74 -24.80 40.06
C GLY A 139 -14.40 -24.54 41.54
N ALA A 140 -13.45 -23.63 41.80
CA ALA A 140 -13.05 -23.23 43.15
C ALA A 140 -14.20 -22.53 43.90
N ARG A 141 -14.91 -21.61 43.24
CA ARG A 141 -16.08 -20.91 43.79
C ARG A 141 -17.20 -21.89 44.14
N ASN A 142 -17.50 -22.84 43.25
CA ASN A 142 -18.54 -23.84 43.48
C ASN A 142 -18.18 -24.77 44.65
N SER A 143 -16.91 -25.16 44.77
CA SER A 143 -16.41 -25.94 45.92
C SER A 143 -16.49 -25.16 47.24
N ALA A 144 -16.16 -23.87 47.21
CA ALA A 144 -16.30 -22.98 48.36
C ALA A 144 -17.77 -22.80 48.77
N LEU A 145 -18.69 -22.71 47.81
CA LEU A 145 -20.13 -22.66 48.06
C LEU A 145 -20.65 -23.92 48.77
N LEU A 146 -20.26 -25.10 48.30
CA LEU A 146 -20.61 -26.37 48.95
C LEU A 146 -20.06 -26.44 50.38
N THR A 147 -18.85 -25.93 50.59
CA THR A 147 -18.23 -25.86 51.92
C THR A 147 -19.00 -24.93 52.85
N TRP A 148 -19.37 -23.74 52.37
CA TRP A 148 -20.18 -22.79 53.13
C TRP A 148 -21.56 -23.37 53.49
N GLN A 149 -22.24 -24.01 52.54
CA GLN A 149 -23.53 -24.69 52.79
C GLN A 149 -23.40 -25.77 53.85
N ARG A 150 -22.36 -26.62 53.77
CA ARG A 150 -22.12 -27.67 54.77
C ARG A 150 -21.89 -27.08 56.17
N VAL A 151 -21.05 -26.04 56.29
CA VAL A 151 -20.76 -25.40 57.58
C VAL A 151 -22.01 -24.74 58.16
N LYS A 152 -22.82 -24.10 57.31
CA LYS A 152 -24.10 -23.49 57.71
C LYS A 152 -25.13 -24.50 58.21
N GLU A 153 -25.21 -25.68 57.59
CA GLU A 153 -26.07 -26.74 58.11
C GLU A 153 -25.57 -27.29 59.45
N LEU A 154 -24.26 -27.43 59.64
CA LEU A 154 -23.66 -27.83 60.92
C LEU A 154 -23.94 -26.81 62.04
N GLU A 155 -23.89 -25.51 61.71
CA GLU A 155 -24.26 -24.42 62.63
C GLU A 155 -25.73 -24.54 63.04
N ARG A 156 -26.62 -24.78 62.08
CA ARG A 156 -28.07 -24.91 62.33
C ARG A 156 -28.42 -26.05 63.29
N VAL A 157 -27.69 -27.17 63.21
CA VAL A 157 -27.90 -28.33 64.09
C VAL A 157 -27.08 -28.29 65.38
N GLY A 158 -26.26 -27.24 65.57
CA GLY A 158 -25.38 -27.11 66.74
C GLY A 158 -24.29 -28.17 66.83
N ALA A 159 -23.89 -28.76 65.69
CA ALA A 159 -22.86 -29.79 65.64
C ALA A 159 -21.44 -29.17 65.67
N ARG A 160 -20.48 -29.95 66.17
CA ARG A 160 -19.07 -29.54 66.26
C ARG A 160 -18.54 -29.13 64.88
N GLY A 161 -17.96 -27.93 64.78
CA GLY A 161 -17.44 -27.36 63.54
C GLY A 161 -18.39 -26.37 62.83
N GLY A 162 -19.62 -26.20 63.34
CA GLY A 162 -20.59 -25.19 62.91
C GLY A 162 -20.53 -23.90 63.73
N ASP A 163 -19.36 -23.49 64.21
CA ASP A 163 -19.24 -22.24 64.98
C ASP A 163 -19.47 -21.02 64.06
N ALA A 164 -20.04 -19.94 64.60
CA ALA A 164 -20.31 -18.71 63.83
C ALA A 164 -19.04 -18.14 63.14
N ALA A 165 -17.86 -18.34 63.74
CA ALA A 165 -16.58 -17.96 63.13
C ALA A 165 -16.25 -18.80 61.89
N SER A 166 -16.54 -20.10 61.92
CA SER A 166 -16.32 -21.02 60.79
C SER A 166 -17.26 -20.71 59.62
N GLU A 167 -18.53 -20.35 59.91
CA GLU A 167 -19.48 -19.90 58.88
C GLU A 167 -18.99 -18.62 58.22
N ALA A 168 -18.60 -17.63 59.01
CA ALA A 168 -18.11 -16.35 58.50
C ALA A 168 -16.85 -16.53 57.64
N GLN A 169 -15.94 -17.42 58.04
CA GLN A 169 -14.75 -17.76 57.26
C GLN A 169 -15.11 -18.41 55.92
N ALA A 170 -15.97 -19.44 55.92
CA ALA A 170 -16.38 -20.13 54.69
C ALA A 170 -17.12 -19.18 53.74
N ARG A 171 -17.97 -18.31 54.28
CA ARG A 171 -18.69 -17.27 53.54
C ARG A 171 -17.74 -16.26 52.91
N SER A 172 -16.75 -15.78 53.67
CA SER A 172 -15.70 -14.89 53.16
C SER A 172 -14.93 -15.52 52.00
N GLN A 173 -14.54 -16.79 52.13
CA GLN A 173 -13.85 -17.51 51.06
C GLN A 173 -14.68 -17.63 49.78
N TYR A 174 -15.98 -17.93 49.89
CA TYR A 174 -16.88 -17.94 48.74
C TYR A 174 -16.92 -16.57 48.03
N TYR A 175 -17.11 -15.47 48.76
CA TYR A 175 -17.16 -14.15 48.14
C TYR A 175 -15.81 -13.72 47.54
N ASN A 176 -14.68 -14.13 48.13
CA ASN A 176 -13.37 -13.90 47.52
C ASN A 176 -13.25 -14.58 46.15
N PHE A 177 -13.69 -15.84 46.03
CA PHE A 177 -13.71 -16.51 44.73
C PHE A 177 -14.74 -15.90 43.77
N ASP A 178 -15.90 -15.45 44.25
CA ASP A 178 -16.89 -14.79 43.38
C ASP A 178 -16.36 -13.48 42.80
N VAL A 179 -15.64 -12.68 43.59
CA VAL A 179 -14.96 -11.47 43.10
C VAL A 179 -13.89 -11.83 42.07
N GLN A 180 -13.07 -12.86 42.31
CA GLN A 180 -12.04 -13.30 41.35
C GLN A 180 -12.65 -13.78 40.02
N VAL A 181 -13.76 -14.52 40.05
CA VAL A 181 -14.47 -14.94 38.83
C VAL A 181 -14.98 -13.74 38.06
N ARG A 182 -15.59 -12.76 38.74
CA ARG A 182 -16.06 -11.53 38.08
C ARG A 182 -14.90 -10.74 37.47
N GLU A 183 -13.80 -10.61 38.19
CA GLU A 183 -12.60 -9.92 37.70
C GLU A 183 -12.02 -10.60 36.46
N ILE A 184 -11.99 -11.94 36.41
CA ILE A 184 -11.49 -12.66 35.25
C ILE A 184 -12.47 -12.68 34.08
N LEU A 185 -13.76 -12.45 34.32
CA LEU A 185 -14.71 -12.22 33.23
C LEU A 185 -14.56 -10.81 32.65
N THR A 186 -14.64 -9.78 33.48
CA THR A 186 -14.83 -8.39 33.05
C THR A 186 -13.60 -7.50 33.14
N GLY A 187 -12.51 -7.98 33.72
CA GLY A 187 -11.30 -7.19 33.93
C GLY A 187 -10.61 -6.78 32.62
N PRO A 188 -9.63 -5.86 32.67
CA PRO A 188 -8.89 -5.42 31.49
C PRO A 188 -8.09 -6.53 30.78
N ARG A 189 -7.73 -7.57 31.52
CA ARG A 189 -7.16 -8.84 31.03
C ARG A 189 -8.13 -10.01 31.27
N GLY A 190 -9.41 -9.70 31.41
CA GLY A 190 -10.46 -10.69 31.54
C GLY A 190 -10.76 -11.33 30.19
N TRP A 191 -11.52 -12.42 30.24
CA TRP A 191 -11.89 -13.21 29.08
C TRP A 191 -12.52 -12.37 27.96
N TYR A 192 -13.43 -11.44 28.28
CA TYR A 192 -14.07 -10.59 27.27
C TYR A 192 -13.09 -9.68 26.54
N ALA A 193 -12.13 -9.08 27.27
CA ALA A 193 -11.13 -8.19 26.69
C ALA A 193 -10.19 -8.95 25.76
N ILE A 194 -9.79 -10.16 26.16
CA ILE A 194 -8.91 -11.04 25.37
C ILE A 194 -9.65 -11.58 24.13
N GLU A 195 -10.92 -11.98 24.27
CA GLU A 195 -11.75 -12.39 23.12
C GLU A 195 -11.91 -11.24 22.13
N GLN A 196 -12.14 -10.02 22.64
CA GLN A 196 -12.23 -8.83 21.80
C GLN A 196 -10.92 -8.56 21.06
N ASN A 197 -9.77 -8.71 21.72
CA ASN A 197 -8.46 -8.55 21.09
C ASN A 197 -8.33 -9.50 19.89
N LEU A 198 -8.56 -10.80 20.09
CA LEU A 198 -8.48 -11.79 19.01
C LEU A 198 -9.44 -11.50 17.85
N ARG A 199 -10.64 -10.99 18.13
CA ARG A 199 -11.65 -10.68 17.09
C ARG A 199 -11.29 -9.48 16.22
N TYR A 200 -10.46 -8.56 16.71
CA TYR A 200 -10.16 -7.29 16.03
C TYR A 200 -8.67 -7.12 15.66
N LEU A 201 -7.88 -8.20 15.71
CA LEU A 201 -6.56 -8.30 15.07
C LEU A 201 -6.70 -8.34 13.54
#